data_AF-A0A2I0T6H2-F1
#
_entry.id   AF-A0A2I0T6H2-F1
#
_cell.length_a   1.000
_cell.length_b   1.000
_cell.length_c   1.000
_cell.angle_alpha   90.00
_cell.angle_beta   90.00
_cell.angle_gamma   90.00
#
_symmetry.space_group_name_H-M   'P 1'
#
loop_
_entity.id
_entity.type
_entity.pdbx_description
1 polymer ?
#
loop_
_entity_poly.entity_id
_entity_poly.type
_entity_poly.pdbx_seq_one_letter_code
_entity_poly.pdbx_strand_id
1 'polypeptide(L)'
;MTRGTFANIKLLNKFIGKPAPKTIHFPSGQTLDVFEAAELYQKEGIPVIILAGKKYGLGSSRDWAAKGPFLLGVKAVLAESYEKVHKSQLIGIGIAPLQFLPGENPSTLGLTGREQFSILFPPELLPGMTLDIKIREAKVQPQPSALPPKRCVLGRQEKQGGR
;
A
#
# COMPACT_ATOMS: atom_id res chain seq x y z
N MET A 1 17.10 -6.81 8.98
CA MET A 1 16.26 -7.80 8.29
C MET A 1 14.97 -7.21 7.73
N THR A 2 14.26 -6.31 8.44
CA THR A 2 13.05 -5.64 7.92
C THR A 2 13.24 -4.95 6.58
N ARG A 3 14.35 -4.20 6.40
CA ARG A 3 14.73 -3.55 5.13
C ARG A 3 14.90 -4.52 3.94
N GLY A 4 15.12 -5.82 4.20
CA GLY A 4 15.23 -6.85 3.16
C GLY A 4 13.89 -7.46 2.75
N THR A 5 12.80 -7.10 3.42
CA THR A 5 11.46 -7.63 3.12
C THR A 5 10.98 -7.04 1.79
N PHE A 6 10.59 -7.90 0.85
CA PHE A 6 10.25 -7.52 -0.52
C PHE A 6 11.39 -6.78 -1.28
N ALA A 7 12.64 -6.90 -0.82
CA ALA A 7 13.80 -6.30 -1.48
C ALA A 7 14.41 -7.18 -2.59
N ASN A 8 13.73 -8.25 -3.01
CA ASN A 8 14.23 -9.13 -4.05
C ASN A 8 14.16 -8.42 -5.42
N ILE A 9 15.28 -8.38 -6.13
CA ILE A 9 15.38 -7.78 -7.48
C ILE A 9 14.41 -8.39 -8.50
N LYS A 10 13.97 -9.63 -8.26
CA LYS A 10 13.00 -10.36 -9.11
C LYS A 10 11.55 -10.13 -8.69
N LEU A 11 11.28 -9.31 -7.67
CA LEU A 11 9.91 -8.99 -7.27
C LEU A 11 9.17 -8.34 -8.44
N LEU A 12 8.04 -8.92 -8.83
CA LEU A 12 7.16 -8.35 -9.85
C LEU A 12 5.98 -7.65 -9.17
N ASN A 13 6.14 -6.36 -8.92
CA ASN A 13 5.04 -5.53 -8.43
C ASN A 13 4.19 -5.05 -9.61
N LYS A 14 2.91 -5.39 -9.64
CA LYS A 14 1.97 -5.00 -10.71
C LYS A 14 1.83 -3.48 -10.87
N PHE A 15 2.09 -2.70 -9.82
CA PHE A 15 2.11 -1.23 -9.93
C PHE A 15 3.28 -0.70 -10.76
N ILE A 16 4.41 -1.43 -10.78
CA ILE A 16 5.63 -1.04 -11.48
C ILE A 16 5.69 -1.66 -12.89
N GLY A 17 5.08 -2.84 -13.08
CA GLY A 17 4.99 -3.53 -14.37
C GLY A 17 6.27 -4.25 -14.82
N LYS A 18 7.40 -4.07 -14.11
CA LYS A 18 8.68 -4.74 -14.36
C LYS A 18 9.29 -5.29 -13.07
N PRO A 19 10.20 -6.28 -13.13
CA PRO A 19 10.91 -6.78 -11.96
C PRO A 19 11.70 -5.66 -11.26
N ALA A 20 11.28 -5.30 -10.06
CA ALA A 20 11.91 -4.29 -9.22
C ALA A 20 11.42 -4.43 -7.77
N PRO A 21 12.29 -4.26 -6.76
CA PRO A 21 11.93 -4.26 -5.34
C PRO A 21 11.29 -2.93 -4.89
N LYS A 22 10.41 -2.38 -5.73
CA LYS A 22 9.85 -1.03 -5.58
C LYS A 22 8.33 -1.05 -5.56
N THR A 23 7.75 -0.01 -4.98
CA THR A 23 6.31 0.24 -4.99
C THR A 23 6.02 1.73 -5.12
N ILE A 24 4.75 2.06 -5.29
CA ILE A 24 4.27 3.44 -5.35
C ILE A 24 3.71 3.82 -3.98
N HIS A 25 4.17 4.95 -3.44
CA HIS A 25 3.52 5.59 -2.30
C HIS A 25 2.39 6.47 -2.85
N PHE A 26 1.14 6.02 -2.73
CA PHE A 26 0.01 6.64 -3.40
C PHE A 26 -0.26 8.09 -2.98
N PRO A 27 -0.15 8.47 -1.69
CA PRO A 27 -0.34 9.87 -1.29
C PRO A 27 0.66 10.85 -1.92
N SER A 28 1.90 10.43 -2.13
CA SER A 28 2.94 11.28 -2.75
C SER A 28 3.11 11.06 -4.26
N GLY A 29 2.61 9.95 -4.80
CA GLY A 29 2.84 9.51 -6.18
C GLY A 29 4.26 9.02 -6.47
N GLN A 30 5.14 8.97 -5.48
CA GLN A 30 6.55 8.61 -5.69
C GLN A 30 6.75 7.10 -5.77
N THR A 31 7.68 6.67 -6.62
CA THR A 31 8.13 5.28 -6.68
C THR A 31 9.37 5.11 -5.80
N LEU A 32 9.24 4.31 -4.74
CA LEU A 32 10.23 4.13 -3.68
C LEU A 32 10.52 2.65 -3.48
N ASP A 33 11.56 2.34 -2.70
CA ASP A 33 11.76 0.98 -2.24
C ASP A 33 10.62 0.58 -1.29
N VAL A 34 10.25 -0.71 -1.24
CA VAL A 34 9.09 -1.17 -0.46
C VAL A 34 9.19 -0.79 1.02
N PHE A 35 10.40 -0.85 1.59
CA PHE A 35 10.64 -0.46 2.97
C PHE A 35 10.39 1.04 3.20
N GLU A 36 10.90 1.90 2.32
CA GLU A 36 10.73 3.36 2.43
C GLU A 36 9.26 3.76 2.30
N ALA A 37 8.55 3.17 1.34
CA ALA A 37 7.12 3.40 1.20
C ALA A 37 6.34 2.97 2.46
N ALA A 38 6.71 1.83 3.06
CA ALA A 38 6.10 1.35 4.30
C ALA A 38 6.39 2.29 5.49
N GLU A 39 7.61 2.82 5.60
CA GLU A 39 7.94 3.83 6.62
C GLU A 39 7.12 5.11 6.48
N LEU A 40 6.87 5.57 5.25
CA LEU A 40 5.99 6.72 5.01
C LEU A 40 4.57 6.45 5.45
N TYR A 41 3.97 5.32 5.05
CA TYR A 41 2.63 4.95 5.49
C TYR A 41 2.52 4.81 7.00
N GLN A 42 3.55 4.27 7.67
CA GLN A 42 3.59 4.19 9.13
C GLN A 42 3.62 5.58 9.79
N LYS A 43 4.41 6.52 9.26
CA LYS A 43 4.45 7.91 9.74
C LYS A 43 3.12 8.63 9.55
N GLU A 44 2.42 8.32 8.46
CA GLU A 44 1.09 8.86 8.15
C GLU A 44 -0.04 8.16 8.95
N GLY A 45 0.28 7.09 9.69
CA GLY A 45 -0.72 6.31 10.42
C GLY A 45 -1.68 5.54 9.52
N ILE A 46 -1.32 5.31 8.27
CA ILE A 46 -2.15 4.62 7.28
C ILE A 46 -1.86 3.11 7.33
N PRO A 47 -2.87 2.26 7.61
CA PRO A 47 -2.69 0.81 7.58
C PRO A 47 -2.48 0.32 6.15
N VAL A 48 -1.59 -0.66 5.98
CA VAL A 48 -1.28 -1.24 4.68
C VAL A 48 -1.75 -2.69 4.58
N ILE A 49 -2.17 -3.09 3.38
CA ILE A 49 -2.52 -4.47 3.04
C ILE A 49 -1.76 -4.93 1.80
N ILE A 50 -1.69 -6.24 1.57
CA ILE A 50 -1.07 -6.82 0.37
C ILE A 50 -2.16 -7.49 -0.48
N LEU A 51 -2.22 -7.16 -1.77
CA LEU A 51 -2.96 -7.94 -2.77
C LEU A 51 -2.03 -8.95 -3.44
N ALA A 52 -2.44 -10.22 -3.48
CA ALA A 52 -1.65 -11.30 -4.07
C ALA A 52 -2.48 -12.24 -4.94
N GLY A 53 -1.80 -12.97 -5.83
CA GLY A 53 -2.43 -13.98 -6.68
C GLY A 53 -2.50 -15.34 -6.00
N LYS A 54 -2.39 -16.40 -6.80
CA LYS A 54 -2.42 -17.80 -6.34
C LYS A 54 -1.14 -18.21 -5.62
N LYS A 55 -1.27 -19.16 -4.69
CA LYS A 55 -0.17 -19.80 -3.95
C LYS A 55 0.76 -18.79 -3.26
N TYR A 56 0.18 -17.75 -2.65
CA TYR A 56 0.94 -16.77 -1.90
C TYR A 56 1.72 -17.45 -0.76
N GLY A 57 3.02 -17.14 -0.67
CA GLY A 57 3.92 -17.76 0.30
C GLY A 57 4.54 -19.09 -0.13
N LEU A 58 4.36 -19.54 -1.37
CA LEU A 58 5.01 -20.76 -1.87
C LEU A 58 6.53 -20.61 -1.85
N GLY A 59 7.21 -21.58 -1.24
CA GLY A 59 8.67 -21.64 -1.18
C GLY A 59 9.16 -22.19 0.16
N SER A 60 10.44 -22.01 0.45
CA SER A 60 10.97 -22.38 1.77
C SER A 60 10.37 -21.48 2.85
N SER A 61 9.90 -22.11 3.93
CA SER A 61 9.55 -21.39 5.15
C SER A 61 10.80 -20.67 5.65
N ARG A 62 10.75 -19.34 5.67
CA ARG A 62 11.80 -18.49 6.22
C ARG A 62 11.22 -17.76 7.42
N ASP A 63 11.99 -17.64 8.51
CA ASP A 63 11.53 -16.99 9.74
C ASP A 63 11.02 -15.55 9.53
N TRP A 64 11.49 -14.92 8.44
CA TRP A 64 11.15 -13.54 8.08
C TRP A 64 10.02 -13.39 7.07
N ALA A 65 9.48 -14.49 6.52
CA ALA A 65 8.42 -14.42 5.51
C ALA A 65 7.12 -13.78 6.05
N ALA A 66 6.78 -14.02 7.32
CA ALA A 66 5.65 -13.37 8.00
C ALA A 66 6.07 -12.19 8.89
N LYS A 67 7.23 -12.28 9.56
CA LYS A 67 7.76 -11.19 10.42
C LYS A 67 8.10 -9.92 9.63
N GLY A 68 8.61 -10.06 8.41
CA GLY A 68 8.91 -8.94 7.53
C GLY A 68 7.69 -8.08 7.24
N PRO A 69 6.62 -8.63 6.61
CA PRO A 69 5.38 -7.89 6.36
C PRO A 69 4.78 -7.27 7.62
N PHE A 70 4.81 -7.98 8.76
CA PHE A 70 4.30 -7.46 10.03
C PHE A 70 5.03 -6.17 10.46
N LEU A 71 6.36 -6.16 10.40
CA LEU A 71 7.18 -5.00 10.74
C LEU A 71 7.10 -3.87 9.71
N LEU A 72 6.66 -4.16 8.48
CA LEU A 72 6.29 -3.14 7.50
C LEU A 72 4.91 -2.52 7.78
N GLY A 73 4.18 -3.00 8.79
CA GLY A 73 2.87 -2.46 9.17
C GLY A 73 1.70 -3.12 8.44
N VAL A 74 1.93 -4.24 7.74
CA VAL A 74 0.87 -4.98 7.05
C VAL A 74 -0.13 -5.54 8.05
N LYS A 75 -1.41 -5.24 7.85
CA LYS A 75 -2.52 -5.70 8.72
C LYS A 75 -3.26 -6.90 8.15
N ALA A 76 -3.35 -6.96 6.83
CA ALA A 76 -3.99 -8.06 6.13
C ALA A 76 -3.29 -8.36 4.81
N VAL A 77 -3.38 -9.61 4.36
CA VAL A 77 -3.08 -10.01 3.00
C VAL A 77 -4.38 -10.50 2.39
N LEU A 78 -4.70 -10.10 1.17
CA LEU A 78 -5.82 -10.59 0.40
C LEU A 78 -5.27 -11.30 -0.84
N ALA A 79 -5.44 -12.63 -0.90
CA ALA A 79 -4.86 -13.46 -1.95
C ALA A 79 -5.90 -14.40 -2.58
N GLU A 80 -5.64 -14.88 -3.81
CA GLU A 80 -6.50 -15.91 -4.44
C GLU A 80 -6.35 -17.27 -3.74
N SER A 81 -5.14 -17.60 -3.29
CA SER A 81 -4.88 -18.78 -2.46
C SER A 81 -3.54 -18.67 -1.73
N TYR A 82 -3.39 -19.44 -0.66
CA TYR A 82 -2.19 -19.46 0.20
C TYR A 82 -1.50 -20.81 0.17
N GLU A 83 -0.18 -20.80 0.37
CA GLU A 83 0.53 -21.97 0.89
C GLU A 83 0.12 -22.20 2.36
N LYS A 84 -0.10 -23.46 2.75
CA LYS A 84 -0.71 -23.85 4.03
C LYS A 84 0.13 -23.42 5.23
N VAL A 85 1.45 -23.63 5.19
CA VAL A 85 2.37 -23.27 6.28
C VAL A 85 2.47 -21.75 6.40
N HIS A 86 2.63 -21.04 5.29
CA HIS A 86 2.70 -19.58 5.28
C HIS A 86 1.43 -18.94 5.82
N LYS A 87 0.25 -19.48 5.48
CA LYS A 87 -1.03 -19.01 6.03
C LYS A 87 -1.03 -19.05 7.56
N SER A 88 -0.60 -20.16 8.15
CA SER A 88 -0.52 -20.31 9.61
C SER A 88 0.47 -19.34 10.25
N GLN A 89 1.59 -19.03 9.59
CA GLN A 89 2.58 -18.06 10.08
C GLN A 89 2.02 -16.63 10.11
N LEU A 90 1.24 -16.24 9.11
CA LEU A 90 0.59 -14.92 9.08
C LEU A 90 -0.40 -14.78 10.24
N ILE A 91 -1.24 -15.81 10.46
CA ILE A 91 -2.18 -15.84 11.59
C ILE A 91 -1.43 -15.74 12.92
N GLY A 92 -0.36 -16.51 13.07
CA GLY A 92 0.43 -16.57 14.32
C GLY A 92 1.10 -15.24 14.71
N ILE A 93 1.24 -14.29 13.77
CA ILE A 93 1.80 -12.97 14.06
C ILE A 93 0.76 -11.83 13.99
N GLY A 94 -0.51 -12.16 13.77
CA GLY A 94 -1.59 -11.18 13.74
C GLY A 94 -1.76 -10.45 12.41
N ILE A 95 -1.33 -11.05 11.29
CA ILE A 95 -1.72 -10.60 9.95
C ILE A 95 -2.91 -11.46 9.49
N ALA A 96 -4.03 -10.83 9.14
CA ALA A 96 -5.21 -11.55 8.65
C ALA A 96 -4.99 -12.07 7.21
N PRO A 97 -4.99 -13.39 6.95
CA PRO A 97 -4.96 -13.93 5.60
C PRO A 97 -6.38 -14.06 5.05
N LEU A 98 -6.78 -13.12 4.21
CA LEU A 98 -8.07 -13.08 3.55
C LEU A 98 -7.97 -13.74 2.17
N GLN A 99 -8.97 -14.53 1.82
CA GLN A 99 -9.02 -15.20 0.53
C GLN A 99 -10.22 -14.71 -0.27
N PHE A 100 -10.04 -14.47 -1.57
CA PHE A 100 -11.15 -14.23 -2.48
C PHE A 100 -12.08 -15.45 -2.54
N LEU A 101 -13.36 -15.22 -2.84
CA LEU A 101 -14.30 -16.31 -3.05
C LEU A 101 -13.89 -17.15 -4.28
N PRO A 102 -14.33 -18.42 -4.35
CA PRO A 102 -14.02 -19.26 -5.50
C PRO A 102 -14.42 -18.60 -6.83
N GLY A 103 -13.45 -18.40 -7.72
CA GLY A 103 -13.67 -17.76 -9.03
C GLY A 103 -13.44 -16.25 -9.04
N GLU A 104 -13.33 -15.60 -7.87
CA GLU A 104 -13.00 -14.18 -7.76
C GLU A 104 -11.49 -13.95 -7.69
N ASN A 105 -11.04 -12.83 -8.27
CA ASN A 105 -9.67 -12.37 -8.21
C ASN A 105 -9.64 -10.84 -8.42
N PRO A 106 -8.50 -10.17 -8.20
CA PRO A 106 -8.40 -8.74 -8.40
C PRO A 106 -8.85 -8.27 -9.79
N SER A 107 -8.56 -9.04 -10.84
CA SER A 107 -8.93 -8.66 -12.21
C SER A 107 -10.43 -8.81 -12.48
N THR A 108 -11.08 -9.87 -11.99
CA THR A 108 -12.53 -10.08 -12.20
C THR A 108 -13.37 -9.08 -11.42
N LEU A 109 -12.88 -8.63 -10.27
CA LEU A 109 -13.51 -7.61 -9.45
C LEU A 109 -13.12 -6.17 -9.85
N GLY A 110 -12.28 -6.00 -10.89
CA GLY A 110 -11.84 -4.68 -11.36
C GLY A 110 -10.95 -3.92 -10.37
N LEU A 111 -10.32 -4.61 -9.42
CA LEU A 111 -9.47 -4.00 -8.40
C LEU A 111 -8.14 -3.57 -9.01
N THR A 112 -7.86 -2.28 -8.94
CA THR A 112 -6.59 -1.72 -9.41
C THR A 112 -5.52 -1.77 -8.33
N GLY A 113 -5.91 -1.87 -7.05
CA GLY A 113 -5.04 -1.78 -5.88
C GLY A 113 -4.73 -0.35 -5.44
N ARG A 114 -5.34 0.65 -6.10
CA ARG A 114 -5.26 2.09 -5.74
C ARG A 114 -6.40 2.53 -4.83
N GLU A 115 -7.37 1.65 -4.63
CA GLU A 115 -8.52 1.88 -3.78
C GLU A 115 -8.15 1.75 -2.30
N GLN A 116 -8.98 2.35 -1.45
CA GLN A 116 -8.93 2.15 -0.01
C GLN A 116 -9.80 0.97 0.38
N PHE A 117 -9.21 0.02 1.09
CA PHE A 117 -9.87 -1.19 1.57
C PHE A 117 -10.22 -1.03 3.04
N SER A 118 -11.51 -1.11 3.36
CA SER A 118 -12.02 -1.12 4.73
C SER A 118 -12.52 -2.52 5.08
N ILE A 119 -11.79 -3.21 5.94
CA ILE A 119 -12.11 -4.56 6.41
C ILE A 119 -12.69 -4.45 7.81
N LEU A 120 -13.93 -4.90 8.00
CA LEU A 120 -14.61 -4.91 9.30
C LEU A 120 -14.63 -6.33 9.85
N PHE A 121 -14.04 -6.50 11.04
CA PHE A 121 -14.07 -7.77 11.75
C PHE A 121 -15.22 -7.75 12.77
N PRO A 122 -16.15 -8.72 12.74
CA PRO A 122 -17.16 -8.86 13.77
C PRO A 122 -16.52 -9.25 15.13
N PRO A 123 -17.21 -9.00 16.25
CA PRO A 123 -16.69 -9.33 17.58
C PRO A 123 -16.48 -10.83 17.78
N GLU A 124 -17.28 -11.67 17.13
CA GLU A 124 -17.12 -13.12 17.12
C GLU A 124 -16.61 -13.57 15.75
N LEU A 125 -15.44 -14.21 15.72
CA LEU A 125 -14.83 -14.74 14.52
C LEU A 125 -14.99 -16.25 14.46
N LEU A 126 -15.60 -16.75 13.37
CA LEU A 126 -15.71 -18.17 13.09
C LEU A 126 -14.68 -18.61 12.04
N PRO A 127 -14.09 -19.82 12.16
CA PRO A 127 -13.21 -20.36 11.13
C PRO A 127 -13.91 -20.42 9.77
N GLY A 128 -13.29 -19.85 8.73
CA GLY A 128 -13.84 -19.84 7.38
C GLY A 128 -14.98 -18.85 7.15
N MET A 129 -15.21 -17.91 8.07
CA MET A 129 -16.19 -16.85 7.91
C MET A 129 -15.88 -15.97 6.69
N THR A 130 -16.94 -15.60 5.97
CA THR A 130 -16.88 -14.59 4.91
C THR A 130 -17.01 -13.19 5.51
N LEU A 131 -16.18 -12.26 5.04
CA LEU A 131 -16.18 -10.86 5.49
C LEU A 131 -16.44 -9.94 4.29
N ASP A 132 -17.27 -8.92 4.50
CA ASP A 132 -17.48 -7.87 3.52
C ASP A 132 -16.35 -6.83 3.59
N ILE A 133 -15.68 -6.61 2.47
CA ILE A 133 -14.64 -5.58 2.33
C ILE A 133 -15.23 -4.40 1.57
N LYS A 134 -15.32 -3.24 2.22
CA LYS A 134 -15.78 -2.01 1.57
C LYS A 134 -14.61 -1.37 0.83
N ILE A 135 -14.83 -1.07 -0.45
CA ILE A 135 -13.83 -0.45 -1.32
C ILE A 135 -14.26 0.99 -1.60
N ARG A 136 -13.32 1.94 -1.49
CA ARG A 136 -13.53 3.34 -1.86
C ARG A 136 -12.43 3.77 -2.80
N GLU A 137 -12.78 4.41 -3.91
CA GLU A 137 -11.78 5.06 -4.74
C GLU A 137 -11.12 6.19 -3.95
N ALA A 138 -9.79 6.15 -3.85
CA ALA A 138 -9.04 7.26 -3.29
C ALA A 138 -9.13 8.43 -4.27
N LYS A 139 -9.91 9.46 -3.94
CA LYS A 139 -9.76 10.77 -4.59
C LYS A 139 -8.35 11.25 -4.26
N VAL A 140 -7.45 11.14 -5.24
CA VAL A 140 -6.14 11.80 -5.20
C VAL A 140 -6.43 13.28 -5.00
N GLN A 141 -6.23 13.80 -3.79
CA GLN A 141 -6.22 15.23 -3.60
C GLN A 141 -5.05 15.76 -4.42
N PRO A 142 -5.27 16.64 -5.41
CA PRO A 142 -4.16 17.32 -6.03
C PRO A 142 -3.48 18.14 -4.93
N GLN A 143 -2.20 17.86 -4.69
CA GLN A 143 -1.33 18.69 -3.87
C GLN A 143 -1.53 20.15 -4.29
N PRO A 144 -1.74 21.10 -3.36
CA PRO A 144 -1.71 22.51 -3.72
C PRO A 144 -0.27 22.85 -4.11
N SER A 145 -0.01 22.87 -5.42
CA SER A 145 1.27 23.28 -5.97
C SER A 145 1.59 24.68 -5.44
N ALA A 146 2.68 24.78 -4.69
CA ALA A 146 3.28 26.02 -4.27
C ALA A 146 3.47 26.94 -5.50
N LEU A 147 2.67 28.00 -5.58
CA LEU A 147 3.01 29.17 -6.37
C LEU A 147 3.63 30.17 -5.39
N PRO A 148 4.89 30.61 -5.56
CA PRO A 148 5.40 31.73 -4.78
C PRO A 148 4.55 32.98 -5.10
N PRO A 149 4.28 33.87 -4.13
CA PRO A 149 3.65 35.14 -4.42
C PRO A 149 4.55 35.88 -5.43
N LYS A 150 4.01 36.12 -6.63
CA LYS A 150 4.64 37.02 -7.59
C LYS A 150 4.88 38.34 -6.88
N ARG A 151 6.15 38.72 -6.74
CA ARG A 151 6.57 40.08 -6.38
C ARG A 151 5.79 41.05 -7.26
N CYS A 152 4.87 41.78 -6.67
CA CYS A 152 4.34 42.99 -7.28
C CYS A 152 5.39 44.07 -7.01
N VAL A 153 6.10 44.49 -8.05
CA VAL A 153 7.06 45.58 -7.99
C VAL A 153 6.28 46.85 -7.67
N LEU A 154 6.57 47.48 -6.53
CA LEU A 154 6.08 48.82 -6.24
C LEU A 154 6.82 49.77 -7.20
N GLY A 155 6.12 50.21 -8.24
CA GLY A 155 6.64 51.22 -9.16
C GLY A 155 6.93 52.51 -8.40
N ARG A 156 8.21 52.87 -8.30
CA ARG A 156 8.63 54.26 -8.08
C ARG A 156 8.07 55.09 -9.24
N GLN A 157 7.12 55.98 -8.94
CA GLN A 157 6.91 57.18 -9.74
C GLN A 157 7.51 58.34 -8.95
N GLU A 158 8.77 58.65 -9.26
CA GLU A 158 9.29 59.99 -9.04
C GLU A 158 8.52 60.93 -9.96
N LYS A 159 7.73 61.85 -9.39
CA LYS A 159 7.37 63.09 -10.07
C LYS A 159 7.98 64.25 -9.29
N GLN A 160 9.15 64.66 -9.74
CA GLN A 160 9.69 65.99 -9.53
C GLN A 160 8.88 67.00 -10.36
N GLY A 161 8.46 68.08 -9.69
CA GLY A 161 8.65 69.47 -10.14
C GLY A 161 7.85 69.98 -11.35
N GLY A 162 7.03 71.02 -11.13
CA GLY A 162 6.64 71.90 -12.22
C GLY A 162 5.52 72.90 -11.91
N ARG A 163 5.94 74.07 -11.40
CA ARG A 163 5.25 75.38 -11.29
C ARG A 163 4.30 75.60 -10.13
#